data_AF-A0A1H0BB17-F1
#
_entry.id   AF-A0A1H0BB17-F1
#
_cell.length_a   1.000
_cell.length_b   1.000
_cell.length_c   1.000
_cell.angle_alpha   90.00
_cell.angle_beta   90.00
_cell.angle_gamma   90.00
#
_symmetry.space_group_name_H-M   'P 1'
#
loop_
_entity.id
_entity.type
_entity.pdbx_description
1 polymer ?
#
loop_
_entity_poly.entity_id
_entity_poly.type
_entity_poly.pdbx_seq_one_letter_code
_entity_poly.pdbx_strand_id
1 'polypeptide(L)'
;MKKVVIIGGVAGGASAAARIRRLDEQAEIVMFEKGPHVSFSNCSLPFYLSGVVEDSKRLLMMTPDSFEAKHNIDARVNSEVVAISRDKKVVTVKNVLTGEHSDESYDTLILSPGASPIVPKLP
;
A
#
# COMPACT_ATOMS: atom_id res chain seq x y z
N MET A 1 -1.41 -11.10 -19.74
CA MET A 1 -1.64 -9.95 -18.83
C MET A 1 -0.39 -9.74 -18.01
N LYS A 2 -0.03 -8.48 -17.69
CA LYS A 2 1.09 -8.19 -16.79
C LYS A 2 0.58 -8.06 -15.36
N LYS A 3 1.22 -8.76 -14.42
CA LYS A 3 0.96 -8.60 -13.00
C LYS A 3 1.94 -7.62 -12.38
N VAL A 4 1.40 -6.53 -11.83
CA VAL A 4 2.17 -5.51 -11.12
C VAL A 4 1.87 -5.61 -9.64
N VAL A 5 2.91 -5.89 -8.85
CA VAL A 5 2.85 -5.85 -7.40
C VAL A 5 3.47 -4.55 -6.90
N ILE A 6 2.79 -3.88 -5.97
CA ILE A 6 3.19 -2.60 -5.39
C ILE A 6 3.30 -2.75 -3.88
N ILE A 7 4.45 -2.38 -3.31
CA ILE A 7 4.70 -2.41 -1.86
C ILE A 7 4.60 -1.00 -1.29
N GLY A 8 3.58 -0.76 -0.46
CA GLY A 8 3.24 0.53 0.14
C GLY A 8 2.06 1.18 -0.56
N GLY A 9 0.98 1.45 0.17
CA GLY A 9 -0.32 1.88 -0.36
C GLY A 9 -0.67 3.35 -0.17
N VAL A 10 0.32 4.20 0.10
CA VAL A 10 0.14 5.65 0.32
C VAL A 10 0.57 6.43 -0.94
N ALA A 11 1.26 7.56 -0.83
CA ALA A 11 1.45 8.51 -1.92
C ALA A 11 2.05 7.88 -3.19
N GLY A 12 3.23 7.27 -3.10
CA GLY A 12 3.93 6.71 -4.26
C GLY A 12 3.20 5.52 -4.88
N GLY A 13 2.88 4.51 -4.07
CA GLY A 13 2.25 3.29 -4.55
C GLY A 13 0.83 3.48 -5.07
N ALA A 14 -0.03 4.24 -4.38
CA ALA A 14 -1.38 4.50 -4.85
C ALA A 14 -1.39 5.33 -6.16
N SER A 15 -0.48 6.31 -6.26
CA SER A 15 -0.30 7.09 -7.49
C SER A 15 0.16 6.21 -8.66
N ALA A 16 1.11 5.30 -8.42
CA ALA A 16 1.57 4.35 -9.42
C ALA A 16 0.43 3.42 -9.86
N ALA A 17 -0.30 2.82 -8.91
CA ALA A 17 -1.42 1.91 -9.18
C ALA A 17 -2.49 2.57 -10.06
N ALA A 18 -2.93 3.77 -9.68
CA ALA A 18 -3.93 4.53 -10.43
C ALA A 18 -3.42 4.95 -11.83
N ARG A 19 -2.12 5.20 -12.01
CA ARG A 19 -1.55 5.51 -13.32
C ARG A 19 -1.44 4.25 -14.19
N ILE A 20 -1.01 3.13 -13.64
CA ILE A 20 -0.94 1.84 -14.35
C ILE A 20 -2.31 1.46 -14.89
N ARG A 21 -3.37 1.52 -14.06
CA ARG A 21 -4.73 1.21 -14.53
C ARG A 21 -5.17 2.05 -15.72
N ARG A 22 -4.83 3.36 -15.73
CA ARG A 22 -5.15 4.26 -16.86
C ARG A 22 -4.36 3.96 -18.13
N LEU A 23 -3.20 3.31 -18.02
CA LEU A 23 -2.34 2.97 -19.14
C LEU A 23 -2.60 1.55 -19.66
N ASP A 24 -3.08 0.66 -18.79
CA ASP A 24 -3.34 -0.74 -19.09
C ASP A 24 -4.56 -1.24 -18.29
N GLU A 25 -5.70 -1.34 -18.96
CA GLU A 25 -6.94 -1.87 -18.38
C GLU A 25 -6.88 -3.39 -18.12
N GLN A 26 -5.93 -4.10 -18.74
CA GLN A 26 -5.77 -5.54 -18.61
C GLN A 26 -4.68 -5.92 -17.59
N ALA A 27 -3.96 -4.93 -17.04
CA ALA A 27 -2.99 -5.18 -15.97
C ALA A 27 -3.70 -5.72 -14.72
N GLU A 28 -3.13 -6.76 -14.11
CA GLU A 28 -3.47 -7.20 -12.77
C GLU A 28 -2.63 -6.38 -11.79
N ILE A 29 -3.27 -5.63 -10.89
CA ILE A 29 -2.59 -4.70 -9.98
C ILE A 29 -2.90 -5.10 -8.55
N VAL A 30 -1.88 -5.56 -7.83
CA VAL A 30 -1.97 -5.90 -6.41
C VAL A 30 -1.12 -4.93 -5.61
N MET A 31 -1.70 -4.27 -4.63
CA MET A 31 -1.04 -3.28 -3.78
C MET A 31 -1.11 -3.71 -2.32
N PHE A 32 0.03 -3.87 -1.68
CA PHE A 32 0.13 -4.26 -0.28
C PHE A 32 0.40 -3.04 0.61
N GLU A 33 -0.32 -2.96 1.72
CA GLU A 33 -0.11 -1.98 2.78
C GLU A 33 -0.05 -2.68 4.13
N LYS A 34 1.01 -2.40 4.90
CA LYS A 34 1.22 -3.00 6.22
C LYS A 34 0.17 -2.51 7.21
N GLY A 35 -0.19 -1.23 7.13
CA GLY A 35 -1.21 -0.62 7.99
C GLY A 35 -2.64 -0.96 7.57
N PRO A 36 -3.63 -0.53 8.36
CA PRO A 36 -5.05 -0.77 8.07
C PRO A 36 -5.64 0.18 7.01
N HIS A 37 -4.86 1.18 6.55
CA HIS A 37 -5.36 2.24 5.68
C HIS A 37 -4.44 2.48 4.49
N VAL A 38 -5.04 2.56 3.31
CA VAL A 38 -4.40 3.01 2.06
C VAL A 38 -4.79 4.47 1.77
N SER A 39 -3.98 5.16 0.98
CA SER A 39 -4.29 6.52 0.46
C SER A 39 -4.80 7.49 1.53
N PHE A 40 -4.08 7.59 2.65
CA PHE A 40 -4.41 8.55 3.71
C PHE A 40 -3.45 9.75 3.72
N SER A 41 -3.94 10.89 4.19
CA SER A 41 -3.17 12.14 4.21
C SER A 41 -2.24 12.23 5.42
N ASN A 42 -1.00 11.73 5.25
CA ASN A 42 0.07 11.91 6.23
C ASN A 42 0.29 13.38 6.59
N CYS A 43 0.28 14.26 5.59
CA CYS A 43 0.52 15.70 5.75
C CYS A 43 -0.58 16.38 6.59
N SER A 44 -1.75 15.75 6.70
CA SER A 44 -2.89 16.32 7.43
C SER A 44 -3.04 15.81 8.85
N LEU A 45 -2.24 14.83 9.28
CA LEU A 45 -2.23 14.34 10.66
C LEU A 45 -1.98 15.44 11.70
N PRO A 46 -1.05 16.40 11.50
CA PRO A 46 -0.86 17.50 12.46
C PRO A 46 -2.10 18.37 12.63
N PHE A 47 -2.87 18.59 11.56
CA PHE A 47 -4.09 19.39 11.62
C PHE A 47 -5.21 18.67 12.39
N TYR A 48 -5.29 17.34 12.28
CA TYR A 48 -6.18 16.56 13.12
C TYR A 48 -5.80 16.65 14.61
N LEU A 49 -4.51 16.50 14.92
CA LEU A 49 -4.01 16.64 16.29
C LEU A 49 -4.26 18.05 16.88
N SER A 50 -4.19 19.09 16.04
CA SER A 50 -4.47 20.47 16.45
C SER A 50 -5.97 20.80 16.63
N GLY A 51 -6.87 19.89 16.22
CA GLY A 51 -8.32 20.13 16.21
C GLY A 51 -8.84 20.93 15.01
N VAL A 52 -7.97 21.44 14.13
CA VAL A 52 -8.38 22.11 12.86
C VAL A 52 -9.13 21.15 11.94
N VAL A 53 -8.73 19.87 11.93
CA VAL A 53 -9.52 18.79 11.34
C VAL A 53 -10.15 18.01 12.48
N GLU A 54 -11.47 18.06 12.59
CA GLU A 54 -12.19 17.44 13.72
C GLU A 54 -12.35 15.92 13.58
N ASP A 55 -12.52 15.44 12.34
CA ASP A 55 -12.81 14.03 12.04
C ASP A 55 -11.66 13.39 11.26
N SER A 56 -11.04 12.36 11.85
CA SER A 56 -9.95 11.60 11.25
C SER A 56 -10.38 10.86 9.97
N LYS A 57 -11.67 10.58 9.78
CA LYS A 57 -12.18 9.99 8.53
C LYS A 57 -11.93 10.88 7.32
N ARG A 58 -11.82 12.21 7.52
CA ARG A 58 -11.47 13.16 6.44
C ARG A 58 -10.05 13.00 5.93
N LEU A 59 -9.20 12.25 6.65
CA LEU A 59 -7.83 11.96 6.25
C LEU A 59 -7.74 10.76 5.30
N LEU A 60 -8.80 9.95 5.20
CA LEU A 60 -8.85 8.77 4.34
C LEU A 60 -9.43 9.15 2.97
N MET A 61 -8.61 9.08 1.91
CA MET A 61 -9.06 9.42 0.57
C MET A 61 -9.62 8.21 -0.19
N MET A 62 -9.14 7.01 0.12
CA MET A 62 -9.61 5.76 -0.46
C MET A 62 -9.61 4.60 0.54
N THR A 63 -10.47 3.63 0.28
CA THR A 63 -10.50 2.31 0.92
C THR A 63 -10.14 1.21 -0.10
N PRO A 64 -9.78 -0.01 0.34
CA PRO A 64 -9.64 -1.17 -0.53
C PRO A 64 -10.81 -1.35 -1.50
N ASP A 65 -12.04 -1.41 -0.98
CA ASP A 65 -13.26 -1.57 -1.79
C ASP A 65 -13.42 -0.44 -2.82
N SER A 66 -13.03 0.79 -2.47
CA SER A 66 -13.09 1.92 -3.41
C SER A 66 -12.03 1.85 -4.51
N PHE A 67 -10.86 1.25 -4.23
CA PHE A 67 -9.83 0.99 -5.23
C PHE A 67 -10.28 -0.10 -6.21
N GLU A 68 -10.89 -1.17 -5.70
CA GLU A 68 -11.45 -2.23 -6.51
C GLU A 68 -12.59 -1.70 -7.40
N ALA A 69 -13.61 -1.08 -6.79
CA ALA A 69 -14.80 -0.64 -7.52
C ALA A 69 -14.52 0.46 -8.57
N LYS A 70 -13.60 1.39 -8.30
CA LYS A 70 -13.32 2.52 -9.20
C LYS A 70 -12.20 2.24 -10.19
N HIS A 71 -11.24 1.39 -9.82
CA HIS A 71 -9.98 1.25 -10.55
C HIS A 71 -9.56 -0.20 -10.76
N ASN A 72 -10.35 -1.19 -10.35
CA ASN A 72 -10.00 -2.61 -10.45
C ASN A 72 -8.58 -2.88 -9.89
N ILE A 73 -8.27 -2.28 -8.74
CA ILE A 73 -6.99 -2.45 -8.03
C ILE A 73 -7.26 -3.27 -6.77
N ASP A 74 -6.58 -4.40 -6.63
CA ASP A 74 -6.63 -5.23 -5.42
C ASP A 74 -5.69 -4.63 -4.36
N ALA A 75 -6.26 -3.88 -3.42
CA ALA A 75 -5.51 -3.26 -2.33
C ALA A 75 -5.68 -4.07 -1.04
N ARG A 76 -4.60 -4.70 -0.58
CA ARG A 76 -4.59 -5.55 0.61
C ARG A 76 -3.92 -4.83 1.77
N VAL A 77 -4.72 -4.39 2.74
CA VAL A 77 -4.27 -3.79 4.00
C VAL A 77 -3.86 -4.87 5.00
N ASN A 78 -3.23 -4.47 6.10
CA ASN A 78 -2.74 -5.39 7.13
C ASN A 78 -1.82 -6.49 6.56
N SER A 79 -1.11 -6.17 5.48
CA SER A 79 -0.36 -7.12 4.67
C SER A 79 1.06 -6.58 4.49
N GLU A 80 2.02 -7.16 5.20
CA GLU A 80 3.42 -6.77 5.17
C GLU A 80 4.19 -7.69 4.23
N VAL A 81 4.83 -7.13 3.20
CA VAL A 81 5.80 -7.90 2.41
C VAL A 81 7.09 -8.04 3.22
N VAL A 82 7.44 -9.27 3.58
CA VAL A 82 8.58 -9.59 4.45
C VAL A 82 9.80 -10.12 3.68
N ALA A 83 9.62 -10.59 2.44
CA ALA A 83 10.72 -11.07 1.61
C ALA A 83 10.42 -10.89 0.11
N ILE A 84 11.49 -10.77 -0.68
CA ILE A 84 11.42 -10.69 -2.15
C ILE A 84 12.37 -11.76 -2.71
N SER A 85 11.80 -12.78 -3.35
CA SER A 85 12.54 -13.81 -4.09
C SER A 85 12.67 -13.41 -5.55
N ARG A 86 13.75 -12.71 -5.91
CA ARG A 86 13.95 -12.15 -7.25
C ARG A 86 14.04 -13.21 -8.35
N ASP A 87 14.72 -14.32 -8.08
CA ASP A 87 14.90 -15.42 -9.05
C ASP A 87 13.57 -16.10 -9.38
N LYS A 88 12.68 -16.18 -8.38
CA LYS A 88 11.33 -16.77 -8.51
C LYS A 88 10.27 -15.75 -8.93
N LYS A 89 10.61 -14.45 -8.91
CA LYS A 89 9.68 -13.32 -9.06
C LYS A 89 8.45 -13.43 -8.15
N VAL A 90 8.70 -13.65 -6.87
CA VAL A 90 7.66 -13.81 -5.83
C VAL A 90 7.99 -12.92 -4.63
N VAL A 91 6.97 -12.32 -4.02
CA VAL A 91 7.05 -11.70 -2.70
C VAL A 91 6.36 -12.58 -1.66
N THR A 92 6.93 -12.66 -0.47
CA THR A 92 6.26 -13.31 0.67
C THR A 92 5.58 -12.24 1.50
N VAL A 93 4.27 -12.40 1.68
CA VAL A 93 3.37 -11.48 2.37
C VAL A 93 2.97 -12.11 3.69
N LYS A 94 3.05 -11.33 4.76
CA LYS A 94 2.56 -11.67 6.09
C LYS A 94 1.30 -10.89 6.37
N ASN A 95 0.21 -11.59 6.71
CA ASN A 95 -0.95 -10.94 7.31
C ASN A 95 -0.57 -10.55 8.75
N VAL A 96 -0.56 -9.24 9.06
CA VAL A 96 -0.10 -8.75 10.37
C VAL A 96 -1.08 -9.04 11.50
N LEU A 97 -2.33 -9.38 11.18
CA LEU A 97 -3.36 -9.72 12.17
C LEU A 97 -3.31 -11.21 12.52
N THR A 98 -3.14 -12.10 11.53
CA THR A 98 -3.18 -13.56 11.75
C THR A 98 -1.78 -14.17 11.89
N GLY A 99 -0.74 -13.49 11.39
CA GLY A 99 0.61 -14.03 11.30
C GLY A 99 0.82 -15.02 10.16
N GLU A 100 -0.22 -15.31 9.36
CA GLU A 100 -0.11 -16.23 8.23
C GLU A 100 0.72 -15.63 7.11
N HIS A 101 1.42 -16.52 6.39
CA HIS A 101 2.26 -16.18 5.26
C HIS A 101 1.65 -16.71 3.97
N SER A 102 1.71 -15.91 2.92
CA SER A 102 1.37 -16.29 1.56
C SER A 102 2.39 -15.74 0.58
N ASP A 103 2.46 -16.35 -0.59
CA ASP A 103 3.33 -15.92 -1.67
C ASP A 103 2.50 -15.25 -2.78
N GLU A 104 3.02 -14.16 -3.33
CA GLU A 104 2.41 -13.43 -4.45
C GLU A 104 3.43 -13.26 -5.58
N SER A 105 3.09 -13.74 -6.77
CA SER A 105 3.96 -13.62 -7.95
C SER A 105 3.84 -12.25 -8.60
N TYR A 106 4.87 -11.83 -9.35
CA TYR A 106 4.84 -10.57 -10.07
C TYR A 106 5.62 -10.64 -11.38
N ASP A 107 5.16 -9.89 -12.39
CA ASP A 107 5.99 -9.58 -13.55
C ASP A 107 6.87 -8.37 -13.29
N THR A 108 6.28 -7.36 -12.63
CA THR A 108 6.90 -6.09 -12.25
C THR A 108 6.62 -5.79 -10.78
N LEU A 109 7.64 -5.34 -10.06
CA LEU A 109 7.56 -4.97 -8.66
C LEU A 109 7.88 -3.49 -8.49
N ILE A 110 7.03 -2.76 -7.75
CA ILE A 110 7.26 -1.35 -7.39
C ILE A 110 7.44 -1.26 -5.88
N LEU A 111 8.54 -0.64 -5.45
CA LEU A 111 8.82 -0.38 -4.05
C LEU A 111 8.50 1.07 -3.71
N SER A 112 7.51 1.28 -2.83
CA SER A 112 7.17 2.57 -2.25
C SER A 112 6.95 2.47 -0.72
N PRO A 113 7.85 1.83 0.05
CA PRO A 113 7.66 1.62 1.49
C PRO A 113 7.77 2.90 2.33
N GLY A 114 8.17 4.01 1.73
CA GLY A 114 8.40 5.28 2.42
C GLY A 114 9.69 5.27 3.24
N ALA A 115 9.65 5.94 4.39
CA ALA A 115 10.76 6.05 5.31
C ALA A 115 10.26 5.92 6.75
N SER A 116 11.15 5.49 7.65
CA SER A 116 10.87 5.43 9.09
C SER A 116 11.54 6.60 9.82
N PRO A 117 10.95 7.14 10.90
CA PRO A 117 11.61 8.11 11.76
C PRO A 117 12.95 7.57 12.26
N ILE A 118 13.95 8.45 12.36
CA ILE A 118 15.23 8.11 12.97
C ILE A 118 14.99 7.87 14.46
N VAL A 119 15.42 6.71 14.96
CA VAL A 119 15.41 6.39 16.39
C VAL A 119 16.78 6.75 16.97
N PRO A 120 16.91 7.87 17.72
CA PRO A 120 18.19 8.25 18.32
C PRO A 120 18.59 7.25 19.41
N LYS A 121 19.89 6.99 19.55
CA LYS A 121 20.45 6.16 20.63
C LYS A 121 20.49 6.98 21.92
N LEU A 122 19.33 7.18 22.54
CA LEU A 122 19.22 7.80 23.85
C LEU A 122 19.50 6.76 24.95
N PRO A 123 20.16 7.15 26.05
CA PRO A 123 20.35 6.30 27.23
C PRO A 123 19.04 5.86 27.89
#